data_AF-A0A950K7V5-F1
#
_entry.id   AF-A0A950K7V5-F1
#
_cell.length_a   1.000
_cell.length_b   1.000
_cell.length_c   1.000
_cell.angle_alpha   90.00
_cell.angle_beta   90.00
_cell.angle_gamma   90.00
#
_symmetry.space_group_name_H-M   'P 1'
#
loop_
_entity.id
_entity.type
_entity.pdbx_description
1 polymer ?
#
loop_
_entity_poly.entity_id
_entity_poly.type
_entity_poly.pdbx_seq_one_letter_code
_entity_poly.pdbx_strand_id
1 'polypeptide(L)'
;MASHFSCVGVPAGSAEELNRTLPPLLDQATWADRPRGGRMAEWTDPSGARVTFYTDRRGSIECCTPSYTSESRLRVRTTGIVKDKECEFCDLLHVEVLDDRGE
;
A
#
# COMPACT_ATOMS: atom_id res chain seq x y z
N MET A 1 -2.30 9.87 12.61
CA MET A 1 -2.38 9.15 11.32
C MET A 1 -1.07 9.21 10.51
N ALA A 2 -0.23 10.25 10.62
CA ALA A 2 1.09 10.28 9.93
C ALA A 2 2.10 9.23 10.46
N SER A 3 2.02 8.90 11.74
CA SER A 3 2.96 7.99 12.42
C SER A 3 2.93 6.53 11.95
N HIS A 4 1.98 6.13 11.08
CA HIS A 4 2.00 4.76 10.54
C HIS A 4 3.15 4.55 9.55
N PHE A 5 3.63 5.60 8.88
CA PHE A 5 4.74 5.49 7.92
C PHE A 5 6.08 5.18 8.60
N SER A 6 6.25 5.55 9.87
CA SER A 6 7.46 5.19 10.60
C SER A 6 7.57 3.68 10.87
N CYS A 7 6.48 2.90 10.74
CA CYS A 7 6.57 1.43 10.89
C CYS A 7 7.36 0.76 9.76
N VAL A 8 7.53 1.46 8.63
CA VAL A 8 8.34 1.01 7.49
C VAL A 8 9.58 1.89 7.30
N GLY A 9 9.98 2.65 8.33
CA GLY A 9 11.18 3.48 8.28
C GLY A 9 11.03 4.80 7.50
N VAL A 10 9.80 5.19 7.13
CA VAL A 10 9.55 6.47 6.45
C VAL A 10 9.30 7.57 7.50
N PRO A 11 10.12 8.65 7.54
CA PRO A 11 9.97 9.71 8.53
C PRO A 11 8.65 10.47 8.33
N ALA A 12 7.75 10.36 9.30
CA ALA A 12 6.41 10.97 9.27
C ALA A 12 5.83 11.14 10.68
N GLY A 13 6.65 11.58 11.63
CA GLY A 13 6.20 11.80 13.02
C GLY A 13 5.17 12.93 13.15
N SER A 14 5.08 13.79 12.14
CA SER A 14 4.09 14.87 12.04
C SER A 14 3.50 14.97 10.63
N ALA A 15 2.39 15.70 10.50
CA ALA A 15 1.80 16.01 9.19
C ALA A 15 2.75 16.82 8.30
N GLU A 16 3.55 17.72 8.90
CA GLU A 16 4.54 18.52 8.18
C GLU A 16 5.70 17.66 7.66
N GLU A 17 6.18 16.72 8.47
CA GLU A 17 7.15 15.72 8.00
C GLU A 17 6.58 14.87 6.88
N LEU A 18 5.37 14.34 7.03
CA LEU A 18 4.71 13.56 5.99
C LEU A 18 4.61 14.34 4.67
N ASN A 19 4.19 15.61 4.72
CA ASN A 19 4.07 16.47 3.54
C ASN A 19 5.42 16.79 2.88
N ARG A 20 6.53 16.75 3.63
CA ARG A 20 7.88 16.86 3.07
C ARG A 20 8.39 15.53 2.50
N THR A 21 8.01 14.42 3.11
CA THR A 21 8.54 13.09 2.76
C THR A 21 7.82 12.47 1.56
N LEU A 22 6.49 12.58 1.45
CA LEU A 22 5.74 11.88 0.41
C LEU A 22 6.01 12.35 -1.03
N PRO A 23 6.13 13.66 -1.35
CA PRO A 23 6.32 14.08 -2.74
C PRO A 23 7.59 13.50 -3.40
N PRO A 24 8.78 13.52 -2.75
CA PRO A 24 9.96 12.86 -3.30
C PRO A 24 9.81 11.35 -3.56
N LEU A 25 9.02 10.65 -2.75
CA LEU A 25 8.75 9.22 -2.95
C LEU A 25 7.84 9.01 -4.16
N LEU A 26 6.82 9.85 -4.30
CA LEU A 26 5.88 9.81 -5.42
C LEU A 26 6.59 10.09 -6.77
N ASP A 27 7.52 11.05 -6.79
CA ASP A 27 8.31 11.38 -7.99
C ASP A 27 9.18 10.21 -8.47
N GLN A 28 9.59 9.34 -7.55
CA GLN A 28 10.39 8.15 -7.82
C GLN A 28 9.54 6.87 -8.00
N ALA A 29 8.23 6.96 -7.82
CA ALA A 29 7.34 5.82 -7.86
C ALA A 29 7.11 5.33 -9.30
N THR A 30 6.94 4.01 -9.43
CA THR A 30 6.52 3.40 -10.69
C THR A 30 5.01 3.46 -10.80
N TRP A 31 4.50 4.00 -11.91
CA TRP A 31 3.07 4.19 -12.12
C TRP A 31 2.45 3.08 -12.97
N ALA A 32 1.25 2.67 -12.60
CA ALA A 32 0.41 1.75 -13.34
C ALA A 32 -1.03 2.27 -13.44
N ASP A 33 -1.63 2.13 -14.63
CA ASP A 33 -3.03 2.49 -14.83
C ASP A 33 -3.96 1.43 -14.25
N ARG A 34 -5.12 1.88 -13.76
CA ARG A 34 -6.10 0.99 -13.11
C ARG A 34 -7.30 0.73 -14.01
N PRO A 35 -7.87 -0.50 -14.01
CA PRO A 35 -9.01 -0.86 -14.87
C PRO A 35 -10.28 -0.01 -14.71
N ARG A 36 -10.47 0.65 -13.55
CA ARG A 36 -11.67 1.45 -13.23
C ARG A 36 -11.42 2.96 -13.23
N GLY A 37 -10.25 3.37 -13.72
CA GLY A 37 -9.78 4.74 -13.73
C GLY A 37 -8.91 5.08 -12.52
N GLY A 38 -8.26 6.24 -12.60
CA GLY A 38 -7.19 6.59 -11.67
C GLY A 38 -5.92 5.79 -11.94
N ARG A 39 -4.91 6.00 -11.10
CA ARG A 39 -3.60 5.37 -11.24
C ARG A 39 -3.09 4.91 -9.88
N MET A 40 -2.21 3.93 -9.89
CA MET A 40 -1.47 3.49 -8.73
C MET A 40 -0.01 3.82 -8.94
N ALA A 41 0.66 4.34 -7.91
CA ALA A 41 2.11 4.49 -7.90
C ALA A 41 2.70 3.66 -6.78
N GLU A 42 3.80 2.97 -7.05
CA GLU A 42 4.53 2.21 -6.05
C GLU A 42 5.96 2.71 -5.95
N TRP A 43 6.37 3.11 -4.74
CA TRP A 43 7.76 3.35 -4.40
C TRP A 43 8.23 2.25 -3.45
N THR A 44 9.41 1.70 -3.71
CA THR A 44 10.07 0.71 -2.85
C THR A 44 11.56 1.04 -2.73
N ASP A 45 12.15 0.82 -1.56
CA ASP A 45 13.59 0.93 -1.36
C ASP A 45 14.28 -0.46 -1.23
N PRO A 46 15.62 -0.53 -1.26
CA PRO A 46 16.35 -1.80 -1.09
C PRO A 46 16.16 -2.47 0.26
N SER A 47 15.68 -1.75 1.28
CA SER A 47 15.36 -2.38 2.58
C SER A 47 14.06 -3.18 2.50
N GLY A 48 13.20 -2.91 1.51
CA GLY A 48 11.86 -3.48 1.40
C GLY A 48 10.77 -2.54 1.91
N ALA A 49 11.11 -1.33 2.37
CA ALA A 49 10.11 -0.32 2.69
C ALA A 49 9.35 0.06 1.42
N ARG A 50 8.02 0.08 1.50
CA ARG A 50 7.15 0.36 0.36
C ARG A 50 6.08 1.38 0.73
N VAL A 51 5.81 2.29 -0.19
CA VAL A 51 4.65 3.17 -0.14
C VAL A 51 3.87 3.04 -1.44
N THR A 52 2.58 2.70 -1.33
CA THR A 52 1.65 2.68 -2.45
C THR A 52 0.78 3.92 -2.40
N PHE A 53 0.69 4.64 -3.52
CA PHE A 53 -0.16 5.81 -3.71
C PHE A 53 -1.28 5.47 -4.67
N TYR A 54 -2.46 6.04 -4.40
CA TYR A 54 -3.62 5.88 -5.25
C TYR A 54 -4.17 7.24 -5.63
N THR A 55 -4.47 7.42 -6.91
CA THR A 55 -5.08 8.64 -7.41
C THR A 55 -6.48 8.40 -7.93
N ASP A 56 -7.31 9.42 -7.82
CA ASP A 56 -8.58 9.51 -8.52
C ASP A 56 -8.37 9.65 -10.05
N ARG A 57 -9.47 9.72 -10.80
CA ARG A 57 -9.45 9.95 -12.26
C ARG A 57 -8.93 11.33 -12.67
N ARG A 58 -8.86 12.29 -11.74
CA ARG A 58 -8.36 13.65 -11.96
C ARG A 58 -6.87 13.77 -11.60
N GLY A 59 -6.25 12.72 -11.08
CA GLY A 59 -4.86 12.68 -10.66
C GLY A 59 -4.61 13.18 -9.23
N SER A 60 -5.65 13.42 -8.44
CA SER A 60 -5.52 13.78 -7.02
C SER A 60 -5.25 12.53 -6.19
N ILE A 61 -4.32 12.61 -5.23
CA ILE A 61 -4.06 11.49 -4.30
C ILE A 61 -5.27 11.33 -3.38
N GLU A 62 -5.90 10.15 -3.41
CA GLU A 62 -7.01 9.78 -2.53
C GLU A 62 -6.49 9.08 -1.27
N CYS A 63 -5.49 8.22 -1.41
CA CYS A 63 -4.88 7.52 -0.28
C CYS A 63 -3.42 7.11 -0.55
N CYS A 64 -2.71 6.83 0.55
CA CYS A 64 -1.38 6.25 0.53
C CYS A 64 -1.23 5.23 1.65
N THR A 65 -0.57 4.11 1.37
CA THR A 65 -0.44 2.99 2.30
C THR A 65 1.03 2.60 2.47
N PRO A 66 1.60 2.72 3.69
CA PRO A 66 2.91 2.16 3.99
C PRO A 66 2.82 0.63 4.14
N SER A 67 3.76 -0.09 3.58
CA SER A 67 3.91 -1.54 3.77
C SER A 67 5.37 -1.95 3.65
N TYR A 68 5.68 -3.19 4.03
CA TYR A 68 7.02 -3.75 3.90
C TYR A 68 6.96 -4.97 2.99
N THR A 69 7.80 -4.98 1.96
CA THR A 69 7.94 -6.07 1.02
C THR A 69 8.97 -7.05 1.57
N SER A 70 8.49 -8.15 2.15
CA SER A 70 9.34 -9.29 2.50
C SER A 70 8.68 -10.59 2.06
N GLU A 71 9.50 -11.62 1.87
CA GLU A 71 8.97 -12.98 1.79
C GLU A 71 8.34 -13.34 3.14
N SER A 72 7.06 -13.72 3.11
CA SER A 72 6.39 -14.26 4.28
C SER A 72 6.60 -15.76 4.32
N ARG A 73 6.91 -16.30 5.51
CA ARG A 73 6.88 -17.75 5.74
C ARG A 73 5.44 -18.29 5.81
N LEU A 74 4.46 -17.41 6.00
CA LEU A 74 3.05 -17.80 6.02
C LEU A 74 2.59 -18.11 4.60
N ARG A 75 2.10 -19.32 4.42
CA ARG A 75 1.40 -19.71 3.20
C ARG A 75 -0.07 -19.42 3.43
N VAL A 76 -0.72 -18.79 2.46
CA VAL A 76 -2.13 -18.45 2.55
C VAL A 76 -2.87 -18.87 1.29
N ARG A 77 -4.14 -19.25 1.45
CA ARG A 77 -5.06 -19.50 0.33
C ARG A 77 -6.15 -18.46 0.35
N THR A 78 -6.34 -17.76 -0.77
CA THR A 78 -7.47 -16.83 -0.94
C THR A 78 -8.78 -17.58 -0.97
N THR A 79 -9.72 -17.20 -0.12
CA THR A 79 -11.08 -17.75 -0.07
C THR A 79 -12.15 -16.77 -0.54
N GLY A 80 -11.84 -15.47 -0.55
CA GLY A 80 -12.76 -14.47 -1.09
C GLY A 80 -12.25 -13.04 -0.98
N ILE A 81 -13.02 -12.11 -1.55
CA ILE A 81 -12.81 -10.67 -1.42
C ILE A 81 -14.05 -10.08 -0.77
N VAL A 82 -13.86 -9.33 0.32
CA VAL A 82 -14.90 -8.53 0.95
C VAL A 82 -14.80 -7.12 0.41
N LYS A 83 -15.82 -6.69 -0.32
CA LYS A 83 -15.87 -5.36 -0.92
C LYS A 83 -16.15 -4.31 0.12
N ASP A 84 -15.32 -3.28 0.16
CA ASP A 84 -15.62 -2.06 0.89
C ASP A 84 -16.53 -1.16 0.04
N LYS A 85 -17.55 -0.57 0.65
CA LYS A 85 -18.56 0.22 -0.07
C LYS A 85 -18.12 1.66 -0.31
N GLU A 86 -17.18 2.15 0.47
CA GLU A 86 -16.75 3.55 0.48
C GLU A 86 -15.39 3.72 -0.22
N CYS A 87 -14.55 2.69 -0.18
CA CYS A 87 -13.18 2.75 -0.69
C CYS A 87 -12.75 1.42 -1.31
N GLU A 88 -12.74 1.32 -2.64
CA GLU A 88 -12.30 0.10 -3.34
C GLU A 88 -10.82 -0.27 -3.05
N PHE A 89 -10.02 0.67 -2.52
CA PHE A 89 -8.65 0.41 -2.07
C PHE A 89 -8.59 -0.34 -0.73
N CYS A 90 -9.69 -0.33 0.02
CA CYS A 90 -9.85 -1.01 1.30
C CYS A 90 -10.57 -2.37 1.15
N ASP A 91 -10.76 -2.87 -0.07
CA ASP A 91 -11.23 -4.22 -0.32
C ASP A 91 -10.35 -5.22 0.45
N LEU A 92 -10.97 -6.01 1.33
CA LEU A 92 -10.26 -6.98 2.16
C LEU A 92 -10.17 -8.32 1.46
N LEU A 93 -9.03 -8.99 1.65
CA LEU A 93 -8.85 -10.37 1.21
C LEU A 93 -9.17 -11.30 2.38
N HIS A 94 -10.13 -12.20 2.19
CA HIS A 94 -10.28 -13.35 3.09
C HIS A 94 -9.28 -14.43 2.68
N VAL A 95 -8.53 -14.90 3.67
CA VAL A 95 -7.50 -15.91 3.49
C VAL A 95 -7.58 -16.97 4.58
N GLU A 96 -7.29 -18.20 4.21
CA GLU A 96 -6.92 -19.28 5.13
C GLU A 96 -5.40 -19.29 5.28
N VAL A 97 -4.91 -19.39 6.51
CA VAL A 97 -3.49 -19.61 6.78
C VAL A 97 -3.24 -21.10 6.73
N LEU A 98 -2.32 -21.52 5.86
CA LEU A 98 -1.99 -22.92 5.63
C LEU A 98 -0.83 -23.34 6.52
N ASP A 99 -0.86 -24.57 6.98
CA ASP A 99 0.25 -25.19 7.68
C ASP A 99 1.37 -25.68 6.72
N ASP A 100 2.38 -26.37 7.26
CA ASP A 100 3.49 -26.93 6.47
C ASP A 100 3.02 -27.98 5.44
N ARG A 101 1.86 -28.60 5.66
CA ARG A 101 1.23 -29.57 4.75
C ARG A 101 0.34 -28.91 3.70
N GLY A 102 0.07 -27.62 3.85
CA GLY A 102 -0.81 -26.87 2.95
C GLY A 102 -2.30 -27.06 3.26
N GLU A 103 -2.61 -27.54 4.46
CA GLU A 103 -3.98 -27.73 4.97
C GLU A 103 -4.50 -26.44 5.61
#